data_AF-A0A1G0IQJ3-F1
#
_entry.id   AF-A0A1G0IQJ3-F1
#
_cell.length_a   1.000
_cell.length_b   1.000
_cell.length_c   1.000
_cell.angle_alpha   90.00
_cell.angle_beta   90.00
_cell.angle_gamma   90.00
#
_symmetry.space_group_name_H-M   'P 1'
#
loop_
_entity.id
_entity.type
_entity.pdbx_description
1 polymer ?
#
loop_
_entity_poly.entity_id
_entity_poly.type
_entity_poly.pdbx_seq_one_letter_code
_entity_poly.pdbx_strand_id
1 'polypeptide(L)'
;MDKRWLGLISIVFVSGVACADDFGVSAAPAPAAAQTQTTPAQTITPAITQAPANANATFGTGSTPAVDPNDINEQAFAAAARNLMPLTPEQIRALRYMFDQSQQAANTYPGVPPKPTSSSVVVNLSPGASPPVIRLGQGYVTSLVFLDATGAAWPVAATDLGNPKSFNIQWDKKGNTLLVQALDRYQSGNLAVMLRGMDTPVMLTLMPGQKAIDYRVDLRVPRIGPNPNPAMQVAPGTGSAELVSV
;
A
#
# COMPACT_ATOMS: atom_id res chain seq x y z
N MET A 1 47.86 11.53 33.39
CA MET A 1 46.72 11.96 34.21
C MET A 1 45.46 11.95 33.35
N ASP A 2 44.90 10.81 32.95
CA ASP A 2 44.37 9.64 33.69
C ASP A 2 42.92 9.79 34.17
N LYS A 3 42.21 8.66 34.00
CA LYS A 3 40.92 8.20 34.58
C LYS A 3 39.71 8.41 33.66
N ARG A 4 39.34 7.41 32.83
CA ARG A 4 38.65 6.13 33.15
C ARG A 4 37.37 6.34 33.95
N TRP A 5 36.21 6.16 33.32
CA TRP A 5 35.04 5.58 33.99
C TRP A 5 34.19 4.76 33.02
N LEU A 6 34.16 3.45 33.28
CA LEU A 6 33.29 2.43 32.69
C LEU A 6 32.13 2.21 33.67
N GLY A 7 30.89 2.31 33.19
CA GLY A 7 29.68 1.95 33.94
C GLY A 7 29.21 0.56 33.54
N LEU A 8 29.27 -0.38 34.48
CA LEU A 8 29.01 -1.81 34.35
C LEU A 8 27.51 -2.15 34.23
N ILE A 9 27.18 -3.02 33.27
CA ILE A 9 25.90 -3.71 33.14
C ILE A 9 25.90 -4.88 34.14
N SER A 10 24.99 -4.88 35.11
CA SER A 10 24.73 -6.01 35.99
C SER A 10 23.54 -6.83 35.46
N ILE A 11 23.81 -8.04 34.97
CA ILE A 11 22.79 -9.05 34.66
C ILE A 11 22.75 -10.01 35.85
N VAL A 12 21.63 -10.02 36.57
CA VAL A 12 21.34 -11.01 37.60
C VAL A 12 20.61 -12.18 36.94
N PHE A 13 21.27 -13.34 36.88
CA PHE A 13 20.64 -14.62 36.57
C PHE A 13 20.07 -15.21 37.86
N VAL A 14 18.75 -15.34 37.94
CA VAL A 14 18.09 -16.20 38.94
C VAL A 14 17.86 -17.56 38.31
N SER A 15 18.52 -18.57 38.86
CA SER A 15 18.22 -19.98 38.64
C SER A 15 17.13 -20.41 39.62
N GLY A 16 16.07 -21.05 39.11
CA GLY A 16 14.98 -21.62 39.88
C GLY A 16 14.70 -23.04 39.41
N VAL A 17 14.87 -23.99 40.33
CA VAL A 17 14.87 -25.44 40.18
C VAL A 17 13.45 -26.01 40.07
N ALA A 18 13.35 -27.14 39.36
CA ALA A 18 12.16 -27.93 39.11
C ALA A 18 11.61 -28.66 40.36
N CYS A 19 10.30 -28.93 40.34
CA CYS A 19 9.65 -30.09 40.97
C CYS A 19 8.58 -30.59 39.99
N ALA A 20 8.67 -31.86 39.60
CA ALA A 20 7.72 -32.55 38.75
C ALA A 20 7.10 -33.68 39.57
N ASP A 21 5.76 -33.73 39.59
CA ASP A 21 5.00 -34.85 40.14
C ASP A 21 4.64 -35.84 39.02
N ASP A 22 4.79 -37.09 39.41
CA ASP A 22 4.72 -38.36 38.69
C ASP A 22 3.27 -38.86 38.55
N PHE A 23 2.85 -39.25 37.33
CA PHE A 23 1.84 -40.29 37.11
C PHE A 23 2.08 -40.98 35.77
N GLY A 24 2.30 -42.28 35.85
CA GLY A 24 2.87 -43.08 34.77
C GLY A 24 1.93 -43.75 33.76
N VAL A 25 2.61 -44.26 32.74
CA VAL A 25 2.43 -45.51 31.98
C VAL A 25 1.25 -45.62 30.99
N SER A 26 1.60 -45.56 29.69
CA SER A 26 1.39 -46.68 28.76
C SER A 26 2.36 -46.59 27.57
N ALA A 27 2.78 -47.74 27.06
CA ALA A 27 4.00 -47.96 26.29
C ALA A 27 3.77 -48.33 24.80
N ALA A 28 4.64 -47.78 23.93
CA ALA A 28 5.32 -48.34 22.73
C ALA A 28 4.50 -48.84 21.49
N PRO A 29 5.11 -49.02 20.28
CA PRO A 29 6.51 -48.80 19.88
C PRO A 29 6.75 -47.99 18.57
N ALA A 30 8.03 -47.62 18.35
CA ALA A 30 8.63 -47.16 17.09
C ALA A 30 8.86 -48.31 16.08
N PRO A 31 9.26 -48.01 14.82
CA PRO A 31 10.69 -48.01 14.43
C PRO A 31 11.05 -46.77 13.57
N ALA A 32 12.18 -46.06 13.71
CA ALA A 32 13.61 -46.41 13.58
C ALA A 32 14.15 -46.46 12.12
N ALA A 33 15.23 -45.68 11.92
CA ALA A 33 16.26 -45.71 10.85
C ALA A 33 15.90 -45.13 9.46
N ALA A 34 16.79 -44.52 8.67
CA ALA A 34 18.12 -43.94 8.83
C ALA A 34 18.53 -43.34 7.47
N GLN A 35 19.05 -42.11 7.48
CA GLN A 35 20.29 -41.66 6.80
C GLN A 35 20.57 -41.83 5.28
N THR A 36 21.33 -40.83 4.81
CA THR A 36 22.45 -40.82 3.83
C THR A 36 22.26 -40.45 2.34
N GLN A 37 23.27 -39.67 1.90
CA GLN A 37 23.97 -39.65 0.60
C GLN A 37 23.46 -38.70 -0.50
N THR A 38 24.18 -37.59 -0.77
CA THR A 38 25.32 -37.38 -1.70
C THR A 38 24.92 -37.28 -3.18
N THR A 39 25.50 -36.26 -3.81
CA THR A 39 25.45 -35.82 -5.22
C THR A 39 25.59 -36.93 -6.27
N PRO A 40 25.08 -36.70 -7.48
CA PRO A 40 26.02 -36.40 -8.58
C PRO A 40 25.60 -35.23 -9.49
N ALA A 41 26.63 -34.54 -9.97
CA ALA A 41 26.59 -33.60 -11.08
C ALA A 41 26.11 -34.28 -12.37
N GLN A 42 25.28 -33.59 -13.16
CA GLN A 42 24.97 -34.00 -14.52
C GLN A 42 25.63 -33.03 -15.51
N THR A 43 26.72 -33.51 -16.09
CA THR A 43 27.31 -33.03 -17.34
C THR A 43 26.46 -33.58 -18.49
N ILE A 44 25.89 -32.69 -19.30
CA ILE A 44 25.19 -33.10 -20.53
C ILE A 44 26.03 -32.64 -21.73
N THR A 45 26.78 -33.59 -22.28
CA THR A 45 27.44 -33.54 -23.58
C THR A 45 26.38 -33.76 -24.67
N PRO A 46 26.30 -32.96 -25.75
CA PRO A 46 25.59 -33.37 -26.94
C PRO A 46 26.46 -34.32 -27.78
N ALA A 47 25.99 -35.55 -27.91
CA ALA A 47 26.55 -36.58 -28.78
C ALA A 47 26.30 -36.24 -30.25
N ILE A 48 27.39 -36.17 -31.01
CA ILE A 48 27.43 -36.23 -32.47
C ILE A 48 26.86 -37.57 -32.95
N THR A 49 25.71 -37.53 -33.63
CA THR A 49 25.18 -38.69 -34.36
C THR A 49 25.48 -38.50 -35.85
N GLN A 50 26.37 -39.34 -36.38
CA GLN A 50 26.61 -39.51 -37.81
C GLN A 50 25.69 -40.61 -38.36
N ALA A 51 25.05 -40.35 -39.50
CA ALA A 51 24.47 -41.35 -40.40
C ALA A 51 24.29 -40.71 -41.81
N PRO A 52 24.17 -41.49 -42.90
CA PRO A 52 25.27 -41.91 -43.75
C PRO A 52 25.36 -41.13 -45.07
N ALA A 53 26.53 -41.20 -45.69
CA ALA A 53 26.75 -40.82 -47.09
C ALA A 53 25.89 -41.68 -48.03
N ASN A 54 25.30 -41.06 -49.07
CA ASN A 54 25.51 -41.42 -50.48
C ASN A 54 24.65 -40.57 -51.45
N ALA A 55 25.27 -40.33 -52.62
CA ALA A 55 24.69 -40.02 -53.93
C ALA A 55 24.58 -38.54 -54.39
N ASN A 56 25.58 -38.16 -55.20
CA ASN A 56 25.49 -37.47 -56.50
C ASN A 56 24.53 -36.28 -56.70
N ALA A 57 25.12 -35.10 -56.87
CA ALA A 57 24.70 -34.10 -57.86
C ALA A 57 25.96 -33.32 -58.31
N THR A 58 26.59 -33.74 -59.40
CA THR A 58 26.53 -33.06 -60.71
C THR A 58 26.91 -31.57 -60.63
N PHE A 59 28.16 -31.28 -61.00
CA PHE A 59 28.62 -29.92 -61.32
C PHE A 59 27.86 -29.42 -62.55
N GLY A 60 26.74 -28.74 -62.30
CA GLY A 60 26.02 -27.99 -63.31
C GLY A 60 26.75 -26.68 -63.56
N THR A 61 27.38 -26.58 -64.73
CA THR A 61 27.81 -25.34 -65.34
C THR A 61 26.57 -24.47 -65.56
N GLY A 62 26.29 -23.57 -64.63
CA GLY A 62 25.18 -22.63 -64.67
C GLY A 62 25.69 -21.23 -64.38
N SER A 63 25.64 -20.38 -65.40
CA SER A 63 25.79 -18.92 -65.39
C SER A 63 25.64 -18.26 -64.01
N THR A 64 26.73 -17.71 -63.48
CA THR A 64 26.71 -16.72 -62.39
C THR A 64 26.02 -15.44 -62.90
N PRO A 65 24.86 -15.03 -62.36
CA PRO A 65 24.46 -13.63 -62.48
C PRO A 65 25.54 -12.81 -61.78
N ALA A 66 26.03 -11.75 -62.41
CA ALA A 66 26.87 -10.78 -61.73
C ALA A 66 26.04 -10.17 -60.59
N VAL A 67 26.31 -10.60 -59.36
CA VAL A 67 25.68 -10.03 -58.16
C VAL A 67 26.42 -8.74 -57.86
N ASP A 68 25.69 -7.62 -57.86
CA ASP A 68 26.25 -6.30 -57.54
C ASP A 68 26.85 -6.31 -56.12
N PRO A 69 28.05 -5.76 -55.89
CA PRO A 69 28.67 -5.74 -54.57
C PRO A 69 27.84 -5.01 -53.50
N ASN A 70 26.89 -4.16 -53.90
CA ASN A 70 25.93 -3.53 -52.99
C ASN A 70 24.89 -4.51 -52.43
N ASP A 71 24.41 -5.48 -53.21
CA ASP A 71 23.45 -6.51 -52.74
C ASP A 71 24.09 -7.40 -51.67
N ILE A 72 25.39 -7.71 -51.81
CA ILE A 72 26.14 -8.52 -50.85
C ILE A 72 26.31 -7.76 -49.53
N ASN A 73 26.59 -6.45 -49.58
CA ASN A 73 26.74 -5.61 -48.40
C ASN A 73 25.40 -5.44 -47.65
N GLU A 74 24.30 -5.26 -48.37
CA GLU A 74 22.96 -5.09 -47.79
C GLU A 74 22.46 -6.38 -47.11
N GLN A 75 22.76 -7.54 -47.70
CA GLN A 75 22.50 -8.86 -47.09
C GLN A 75 23.39 -9.13 -45.86
N ALA A 76 24.67 -8.77 -45.91
CA ALA A 76 25.59 -8.91 -44.77
C ALA A 76 25.19 -7.99 -43.60
N PHE A 77 24.76 -6.75 -43.88
CA PHE A 77 24.23 -5.83 -42.89
C PHE A 77 22.91 -6.35 -42.28
N ALA A 78 21.98 -6.85 -43.10
CA ALA A 78 20.74 -7.43 -42.61
C ALA A 78 20.98 -8.68 -41.74
N ALA A 79 21.95 -9.52 -42.10
CA ALA A 79 22.34 -10.68 -41.29
C ALA A 79 22.99 -10.26 -39.95
N ALA A 80 23.89 -9.27 -39.97
CA ALA A 80 24.48 -8.71 -38.76
C ALA A 80 23.42 -8.04 -37.86
N ALA A 81 22.48 -7.29 -38.46
CA ALA A 81 21.37 -6.67 -37.74
C ALA A 81 20.44 -7.69 -37.09
N ARG A 82 20.14 -8.82 -37.74
CA ARG A 82 19.36 -9.92 -37.14
C ARG A 82 20.10 -10.63 -36.00
N ASN A 83 21.44 -10.73 -36.08
CA ASN A 83 22.25 -11.30 -35.01
C ASN A 83 22.40 -10.35 -33.82
N LEU A 84 22.46 -9.03 -34.06
CA LEU A 84 22.61 -8.00 -33.03
C LEU A 84 21.27 -7.57 -32.40
N MET A 85 20.17 -7.66 -33.15
CA MET A 85 18.81 -7.38 -32.68
C MET A 85 17.99 -8.68 -32.70
N PRO A 86 17.96 -9.43 -31.57
CA PRO A 86 17.28 -10.74 -31.51
C PRO A 86 15.76 -10.65 -31.65
N LEU A 87 15.19 -9.45 -31.53
CA LEU A 87 13.76 -9.20 -31.70
C LEU A 87 13.50 -8.30 -32.91
N THR A 88 12.55 -8.69 -33.74
CA THR A 88 12.06 -7.85 -34.83
C THR A 88 11.18 -6.71 -34.28
N PRO A 89 11.03 -5.60 -35.02
CA PRO A 89 10.11 -4.53 -34.63
C PRO A 89 8.69 -5.03 -34.34
N GLU A 90 8.21 -6.04 -35.06
CA GLU A 90 6.89 -6.65 -34.81
C GLU A 90 6.83 -7.41 -33.49
N GLN A 91 7.88 -8.14 -33.15
CA GLN A 91 7.96 -8.84 -31.86
C GLN A 91 8.02 -7.83 -30.69
N ILE A 92 8.73 -6.71 -30.86
CA ILE A 92 8.76 -5.63 -29.85
C ILE A 92 7.37 -5.00 -29.68
N ARG A 93 6.66 -4.74 -30.79
CA ARG A 93 5.28 -4.24 -30.75
C ARG A 93 4.34 -5.20 -30.04
N ALA A 94 4.42 -6.49 -30.37
CA ALA A 94 3.62 -7.53 -29.73
C ALA A 94 3.92 -7.62 -28.23
N LEU A 95 5.20 -7.60 -27.84
CA LEU A 95 5.60 -7.64 -26.43
C LEU A 95 5.09 -6.41 -25.65
N ARG A 96 5.19 -5.21 -26.22
CA ARG A 96 4.64 -3.98 -25.62
C ARG A 96 3.13 -4.07 -25.45
N TYR A 97 2.42 -4.55 -26.47
CA TYR A 97 0.97 -4.75 -26.38
C TYR A 97 0.60 -5.70 -25.24
N MET A 98 1.28 -6.85 -25.11
CA MET A 98 1.04 -7.79 -24.01
C MET A 98 1.37 -7.17 -22.64
N PHE A 99 2.44 -6.39 -22.55
CA PHE A 99 2.80 -5.68 -21.33
C PHE A 99 1.75 -4.65 -20.96
N ASP A 100 1.29 -3.83 -21.90
CA ASP A 100 0.26 -2.82 -21.69
C ASP A 100 -1.06 -3.47 -21.28
N GLN A 101 -1.46 -4.58 -21.90
CA GLN A 101 -2.62 -5.36 -21.48
C GLN A 101 -2.49 -5.88 -20.05
N SER A 102 -1.32 -6.42 -19.68
CA SER A 102 -1.05 -6.88 -18.32
C SER A 102 -1.12 -5.72 -17.31
N GLN A 103 -0.57 -4.56 -17.65
CA GLN A 103 -0.60 -3.36 -16.80
C GLN A 103 -2.03 -2.81 -16.67
N GLN A 104 -2.77 -2.75 -17.77
CA GLN A 104 -4.17 -2.34 -17.76
C GLN A 104 -5.00 -3.30 -16.91
N ALA A 105 -4.83 -4.61 -17.07
CA ALA A 105 -5.53 -5.61 -16.27
C ALA A 105 -5.18 -5.51 -14.78
N ALA A 106 -3.92 -5.22 -14.45
CA ALA A 106 -3.47 -5.04 -13.06
C ALA A 106 -4.01 -3.75 -12.41
N ASN A 107 -4.10 -2.66 -13.18
CA ASN A 107 -4.50 -1.33 -12.68
C ASN A 107 -6.00 -1.04 -12.80
N THR A 108 -6.73 -1.79 -13.62
CA THR A 108 -8.18 -1.63 -13.75
C THR A 108 -8.83 -1.92 -12.40
N TYR A 109 -9.62 -0.96 -11.91
CA TYR A 109 -10.36 -1.14 -10.67
C TYR A 109 -11.25 -2.38 -10.81
N PRO A 110 -11.09 -3.40 -9.95
CA PRO A 110 -11.88 -4.62 -10.08
C PRO A 110 -13.33 -4.34 -9.63
N GLY A 111 -14.20 -4.18 -10.62
CA GLY A 111 -15.64 -3.95 -10.48
C GLY A 111 -16.08 -2.52 -10.82
N VAL A 112 -17.22 -2.13 -10.27
CA VAL A 112 -17.78 -0.78 -10.47
C VAL A 112 -16.97 0.23 -9.66
N PRO A 113 -16.52 1.34 -10.27
CA PRO A 113 -15.88 2.40 -9.53
C PRO A 113 -16.75 2.89 -8.37
N PRO A 114 -16.16 3.11 -7.20
CA PRO A 114 -16.90 3.51 -6.01
C PRO A 114 -17.59 4.88 -6.20
N LYS A 115 -18.81 5.00 -5.66
CA LYS A 115 -19.58 6.25 -5.76
C LYS A 115 -19.00 7.31 -4.80
N PRO A 116 -18.70 8.54 -5.27
CA PRO A 116 -18.32 9.63 -4.40
C PRO A 116 -19.52 10.12 -3.58
N THR A 117 -19.37 10.20 -2.26
CA THR A 117 -20.36 10.75 -1.34
C THR A 117 -19.75 11.86 -0.49
N SER A 118 -20.57 12.84 -0.08
CA SER A 118 -20.21 13.81 0.95
C SER A 118 -21.07 13.53 2.16
N SER A 119 -20.45 13.38 3.33
CA SER A 119 -21.15 13.08 4.58
C SER A 119 -20.82 14.12 5.64
N SER A 120 -21.75 14.34 6.58
CA SER A 120 -21.48 15.13 7.78
C SER A 120 -21.81 14.27 8.99
N VAL A 121 -20.87 14.22 9.93
CA VAL A 121 -20.95 13.35 11.11
C VAL A 121 -20.67 14.18 12.34
N VAL A 122 -21.54 14.08 13.34
CA VAL A 122 -21.30 14.66 14.66
C VAL A 122 -20.44 13.68 15.45
N VAL A 123 -19.31 14.17 15.95
CA VAL A 123 -18.35 13.37 16.71
C VAL A 123 -18.82 13.25 18.15
N ASN A 124 -18.82 12.03 18.70
CA ASN A 124 -19.02 11.82 20.12
C ASN A 124 -17.66 11.76 20.83
N LEU A 125 -17.45 12.64 21.82
CA LEU A 125 -16.20 12.75 22.58
C LEU A 125 -16.23 11.98 23.90
N SER A 126 -17.29 11.23 24.17
CA SER A 126 -17.39 10.47 25.41
C SER A 126 -16.32 9.36 25.42
N PRO A 127 -15.54 9.19 26.51
CA PRO A 127 -14.56 8.12 26.59
C PRO A 127 -15.27 6.77 26.43
N GLY A 128 -14.86 5.97 25.44
CA GLY A 128 -15.50 4.69 25.09
C GLY A 128 -16.65 4.77 24.09
N ALA A 129 -16.99 5.95 23.55
CA ALA A 129 -17.92 6.05 22.43
C ALA A 129 -17.34 5.35 21.18
N SER A 130 -18.22 4.74 20.37
CA SER A 130 -17.79 4.14 19.11
C SER A 130 -17.28 5.21 18.16
N PRO A 131 -16.05 5.09 17.62
CA PRO A 131 -15.51 6.05 16.68
C PRO A 131 -16.33 6.05 15.37
N PRO A 132 -16.50 7.20 14.72
CA PRO A 132 -17.13 7.26 13.41
C PRO A 132 -16.29 6.54 12.36
N VAL A 133 -16.96 5.88 11.42
CA VAL A 133 -16.34 5.15 10.31
C VAL A 133 -16.32 6.03 9.08
N ILE A 134 -15.13 6.23 8.52
CA ILE A 134 -14.92 6.93 7.27
C ILE A 134 -14.60 5.92 6.18
N ARG A 135 -15.37 5.95 5.10
CA ARG A 135 -15.20 5.03 3.98
C ARG A 135 -14.22 5.63 2.99
N LEU A 136 -13.10 4.95 2.81
CA LEU A 136 -12.03 5.37 1.91
C LEU A 136 -12.00 4.48 0.67
N GLY A 137 -11.25 4.90 -0.35
CA GLY A 137 -10.87 4.02 -1.43
C GLY A 137 -9.44 4.21 -1.86
N GLN A 138 -8.86 3.12 -2.35
CA GLN A 138 -7.50 3.10 -2.85
C GLN A 138 -7.35 4.08 -4.02
N GLY A 139 -6.35 4.95 -3.95
CA GLY A 139 -6.08 5.96 -4.99
C GLY A 139 -7.03 7.16 -4.99
N TYR A 140 -7.97 7.23 -4.05
CA TYR A 140 -8.85 8.38 -3.86
C TYR A 140 -8.47 9.16 -2.61
N VAL A 141 -8.64 10.48 -2.66
CA VAL A 141 -8.40 11.38 -1.53
C VAL A 141 -9.72 11.76 -0.89
N THR A 142 -9.80 11.61 0.42
CA THR A 142 -10.91 12.03 1.26
C THR A 142 -10.52 13.26 2.06
N SER A 143 -11.31 14.33 1.94
CA SER A 143 -11.14 15.56 2.70
C SER A 143 -11.94 15.50 4.00
N LEU A 144 -11.26 15.50 5.14
CA LEU A 144 -11.86 15.58 6.46
C LEU A 144 -11.80 17.04 6.93
N VAL A 145 -12.96 17.64 7.18
CA VAL A 145 -13.09 19.03 7.62
C VAL A 145 -13.59 19.05 9.05
N PHE A 146 -12.81 19.63 9.95
CA PHE A 146 -13.16 19.73 11.37
C PHE A 146 -13.86 21.07 11.64
N LEU A 147 -15.03 20.98 12.24
CA LEU A 147 -15.91 22.09 12.57
C LEU A 147 -16.29 22.03 14.06
N ASP A 148 -16.47 23.20 14.67
CA ASP A 148 -16.99 23.29 16.03
C ASP A 148 -18.54 23.25 16.06
N ALA A 149 -19.13 23.38 17.25
CA ALA A 149 -20.58 23.41 17.42
C ALA A 149 -21.26 24.59 16.70
N THR A 150 -20.53 25.69 16.51
CA THR A 150 -20.99 26.91 15.80
C THR A 150 -20.78 26.85 14.28
N GLY A 151 -20.17 25.77 13.78
CA GLY A 151 -19.81 25.61 12.36
C GLY A 151 -18.54 26.36 11.95
N ALA A 152 -17.77 26.89 12.91
CA ALA A 152 -16.48 27.49 12.64
C ALA A 152 -15.39 26.43 12.46
N ALA A 153 -14.36 26.78 11.69
CA ALA A 153 -13.23 25.90 11.43
C ALA A 153 -12.43 25.64 12.71
N TRP A 154 -12.25 24.35 13.07
CA TRP A 154 -11.41 23.96 14.20
C TRP A 154 -10.02 23.52 13.73
N PRO A 155 -8.94 24.28 14.02
CA PRO A 155 -7.59 23.92 13.61
C PRO A 155 -7.08 22.63 14.24
N VAL A 156 -6.42 21.81 13.44
CA VAL A 156 -5.79 20.58 13.92
C VAL A 156 -4.43 20.88 14.55
N ALA A 157 -4.10 20.20 15.64
CA ALA A 157 -2.87 20.35 16.39
C ALA A 157 -1.88 19.21 16.11
N ALA A 158 -2.36 17.98 16.05
CA ALA A 158 -1.55 16.82 15.71
C ALA A 158 -2.41 15.70 15.11
N THR A 159 -1.76 14.78 14.42
CA THR A 159 -2.39 13.63 13.77
C THR A 159 -1.54 12.41 14.00
N ASP A 160 -2.15 11.28 14.31
CA ASP A 160 -1.46 10.00 14.46
C ASP A 160 -2.19 8.89 13.70
N LEU A 161 -1.43 8.09 12.95
CA LEU A 161 -1.95 7.00 12.13
C LEU A 161 -1.58 5.66 12.76
N GLY A 162 -2.57 4.78 12.93
CA GLY A 162 -2.28 3.42 13.38
C GLY A 162 -1.48 2.60 12.37
N ASN A 163 -1.66 2.86 11.06
CA ASN A 163 -0.92 2.16 10.00
C ASN A 163 -0.46 3.12 8.89
N PRO A 164 0.74 3.72 9.02
CA PRO A 164 1.27 4.66 8.02
C PRO A 164 1.73 4.00 6.71
N LYS A 165 1.75 2.66 6.61
CA LYS A 165 2.08 1.95 5.37
C LYS A 165 0.89 1.84 4.42
N SER A 166 -0.31 1.72 4.98
CA SER A 166 -1.55 1.54 4.22
C SER A 166 -2.31 2.85 3.98
N PHE A 167 -1.92 3.92 4.68
CA PHE A 167 -2.60 5.21 4.64
C PHE A 167 -1.60 6.36 4.59
N ASN A 168 -1.97 7.41 3.87
CA ASN A 168 -1.21 8.65 3.81
C ASN A 168 -2.09 9.82 4.25
N ILE A 169 -1.51 10.77 5.00
CA ILE A 169 -2.19 11.99 5.43
C ILE A 169 -1.38 13.19 5.01
N GLN A 170 -2.08 14.13 4.37
CA GLN A 170 -1.56 15.44 4.03
C GLN A 170 -2.38 16.51 4.74
N TRP A 171 -1.69 17.45 5.38
CA TRP A 171 -2.32 18.55 6.08
C TRP A 171 -1.36 19.75 6.13
N ASP A 172 -1.92 20.95 6.20
CA ASP A 172 -1.20 22.22 6.16
C ASP A 172 -0.66 22.67 7.53
N LYS A 173 -0.85 21.85 8.59
CA LYS A 173 -0.49 22.10 10.00
C LYS A 173 -1.10 23.37 10.63
N LYS A 174 -2.03 24.03 9.94
CA LYS A 174 -2.60 25.31 10.38
C LYS A 174 -4.12 25.37 10.24
N GLY A 175 -4.65 24.71 9.22
CA GLY A 175 -6.05 24.64 8.90
C GLY A 175 -6.79 23.57 9.68
N ASN A 176 -8.05 23.40 9.30
CA ASN A 176 -9.00 22.43 9.84
C ASN A 176 -9.28 21.27 8.88
N THR A 177 -8.54 21.19 7.77
CA THR A 177 -8.75 20.20 6.72
C THR A 177 -7.60 19.22 6.67
N LEU A 178 -7.93 17.93 6.63
CA LEU A 178 -6.99 16.83 6.44
C LEU A 178 -7.35 16.07 5.19
N LEU A 179 -6.35 15.78 4.39
CA LEU A 179 -6.49 14.94 3.21
C LEU A 179 -5.97 13.56 3.57
N VAL A 180 -6.86 12.57 3.54
CA VAL A 180 -6.54 11.18 3.86
C VAL A 180 -6.67 10.36 2.59
N GLN A 181 -5.65 9.54 2.31
CA GLN A 181 -5.64 8.64 1.17
C GLN A 181 -5.36 7.21 1.64
N ALA A 182 -6.13 6.26 1.13
CA ALA A 182 -5.83 4.85 1.29
C ALA A 182 -4.87 4.39 0.16
N LEU A 183 -3.79 3.71 0.55
CA LEU A 183 -2.83 3.08 -0.36
C LEU A 183 -3.21 1.63 -0.63
N ASP A 184 -3.81 0.96 0.37
CA ASP A 184 -4.32 -0.41 0.28
C ASP A 184 -5.84 -0.45 0.18
N ARG A 185 -6.36 -1.50 -0.46
CA ARG A 185 -7.81 -1.65 -0.69
C ARG A 185 -8.60 -2.23 0.49
N TYR A 186 -7.98 -3.06 1.32
CA TYR A 186 -8.69 -3.84 2.35
C TYR A 186 -8.12 -3.69 3.76
N GLN A 187 -7.00 -2.97 3.90
CA GLN A 187 -6.41 -2.74 5.21
C GLN A 187 -7.20 -1.68 5.95
N SER A 188 -7.89 -2.04 7.01
CA SER A 188 -8.50 -1.07 7.92
C SER A 188 -7.45 -0.46 8.83
N GLY A 189 -7.70 0.76 9.30
CA GLY A 189 -6.86 1.41 10.28
C GLY A 189 -7.65 2.42 11.10
N ASN A 190 -6.96 3.08 12.02
CA ASN A 190 -7.48 4.18 12.80
C ASN A 190 -6.63 5.42 12.61
N LEU A 191 -7.27 6.56 12.82
CA LEU A 191 -6.66 7.88 12.79
C LEU A 191 -7.05 8.60 14.08
N ALA A 192 -6.07 9.03 14.84
CA ALA A 192 -6.26 9.92 15.98
C ALA A 192 -5.95 11.36 15.54
N VAL A 193 -6.91 12.27 15.73
CA VAL A 193 -6.73 13.69 15.43
C VAL A 193 -6.84 14.48 16.72
N MET A 194 -5.77 15.18 17.06
CA MET A 194 -5.77 16.13 18.16
C MET A 194 -6.12 17.52 17.64
N LEU A 195 -7.13 18.13 18.23
CA LEU A 195 -7.60 19.46 17.87
C LEU A 195 -7.00 20.51 18.80
N ARG A 196 -6.76 21.73 18.29
CA ARG A 196 -6.15 22.80 19.09
C ARG A 196 -7.03 23.16 20.29
N GLY A 197 -6.44 23.20 21.48
CA GLY A 197 -7.14 23.56 22.72
C GLY A 197 -8.03 22.45 23.29
N MET A 198 -7.91 21.22 22.78
CA MET A 198 -8.59 20.05 23.32
C MET A 198 -7.58 18.94 23.60
N ASP A 199 -7.60 18.42 24.83
CA ASP A 199 -6.72 17.33 25.26
C ASP A 199 -7.23 15.96 24.76
N THR A 200 -8.55 15.81 24.63
CA THR A 200 -9.18 14.58 24.14
C THR A 200 -8.98 14.42 22.63
N PRO A 201 -8.34 13.35 22.14
CA PRO A 201 -8.21 13.11 20.71
C PRO A 201 -9.53 12.62 20.09
N VAL A 202 -9.79 13.02 18.84
CA VAL A 202 -10.88 12.49 18.03
C VAL A 202 -10.39 11.23 17.34
N MET A 203 -10.95 10.08 17.71
CA MET A 203 -10.65 8.80 17.08
C MET A 203 -11.56 8.56 15.89
N LEU A 204 -10.98 8.24 14.74
CA LEU A 204 -11.70 7.84 13.53
C LEU A 204 -11.29 6.44 13.09
N THR A 205 -12.24 5.69 12.54
CA THR A 205 -11.96 4.42 11.89
C THR A 205 -11.91 4.61 10.38
N LEU A 206 -10.82 4.19 9.75
CA LEU A 206 -10.61 4.24 8.32
C LEU A 206 -10.91 2.87 7.72
N MET A 207 -11.89 2.82 6.83
CA MET A 207 -12.34 1.57 6.22
C MET A 207 -12.30 1.67 4.69
N PRO A 208 -11.23 1.19 4.04
CA PRO A 208 -11.19 1.10 2.59
C PRO A 208 -11.98 -0.10 2.07
N GLY A 209 -12.24 -0.13 0.75
CA GLY A 209 -12.83 -1.28 0.07
C GLY A 209 -14.36 -1.31 0.04
N GLN A 210 -15.00 -0.21 0.43
CA GLN A 210 -16.46 -0.07 0.38
C GLN A 210 -16.93 0.32 -1.02
N LYS A 211 -18.20 0.00 -1.35
CA LYS A 211 -18.83 0.37 -2.63
C LYS A 211 -19.06 1.89 -2.77
N ALA A 212 -19.08 2.61 -1.66
CA ALA A 212 -19.18 4.06 -1.60
C ALA A 212 -17.95 4.61 -0.88
N ILE A 213 -17.41 5.71 -1.40
CA ILE A 213 -16.28 6.44 -0.81
C ILE A 213 -16.76 7.82 -0.44
N ASP A 214 -16.39 8.26 0.76
CA ASP A 214 -16.60 9.62 1.17
C ASP A 214 -15.47 10.51 0.61
N TYR A 215 -15.79 11.45 -0.27
CA TYR A 215 -14.82 12.43 -0.81
C TYR A 215 -14.63 13.59 0.15
N ARG A 216 -15.68 13.94 0.88
CA ARG A 216 -15.66 14.98 1.90
C ARG A 216 -16.46 14.52 3.11
N VAL A 217 -15.87 14.68 4.28
CA VAL A 217 -16.52 14.42 5.57
C VAL A 217 -16.39 15.65 6.44
N ASP A 218 -17.52 16.26 6.76
CA ASP A 218 -17.59 17.37 7.69
C ASP A 218 -17.83 16.82 9.11
N LEU A 219 -16.80 16.86 9.95
CA LEU A 219 -16.83 16.40 11.34
C LEU A 219 -17.19 17.55 12.27
N ARG A 220 -18.36 17.47 12.88
CA ARG A 220 -18.82 18.47 13.86
C ARG A 220 -18.50 18.02 15.27
N VAL A 221 -17.75 18.84 15.98
CA VAL A 221 -17.37 18.62 17.37
C VAL A 221 -18.39 19.34 18.26
N PRO A 222 -19.02 18.68 19.25
CA PRO A 222 -20.05 19.26 20.11
C PRO A 222 -19.44 20.15 21.22
N ARG A 223 -18.47 21.00 20.86
CA ARG A 223 -17.80 21.96 21.74
C ARG A 223 -17.57 23.25 20.97
N ILE A 224 -17.47 24.37 21.69
CA ILE A 224 -17.10 25.66 21.12
C ILE A 224 -15.59 25.67 20.86
N GLY A 225 -15.19 25.97 19.63
CA GLY A 225 -13.79 26.00 19.23
C GLY A 225 -13.07 27.28 19.65
N PRO A 226 -11.75 27.38 19.39
CA PRO A 226 -10.96 28.59 19.71
C PRO A 226 -11.34 29.82 18.87
N ASN A 227 -12.00 29.62 17.72
CA ASN A 227 -12.43 30.68 16.82
C ASN A 227 -13.94 30.53 16.52
N PRO A 228 -14.84 30.73 17.49
CA PRO A 228 -16.27 30.48 17.29
C PRO A 228 -16.89 31.47 16.31
N ASN A 229 -17.92 31.03 15.59
CA ASN A 229 -18.68 31.92 14.72
C ASN A 229 -19.58 32.81 15.59
N PRO A 230 -19.35 34.13 15.64
CA PRO A 230 -20.08 35.02 16.52
C PRO A 230 -21.58 35.06 16.21
N ALA A 231 -22.00 34.80 14.97
CA ALA A 231 -23.41 34.83 14.58
C ALA A 231 -24.27 33.74 15.27
N MET A 232 -23.67 32.62 15.69
CA MET A 232 -24.39 31.55 16.42
C MET A 232 -24.23 31.63 17.94
N GLN A 233 -23.31 32.45 18.43
CA GLN A 233 -23.12 32.67 19.87
C GLN A 233 -24.11 33.70 20.44
N VAL A 234 -24.74 34.52 19.58
CA VAL A 234 -25.73 35.53 19.96
C VAL A 234 -27.17 35.00 19.80
N ALA A 235 -27.49 33.90 20.48
CA ALA A 235 -28.88 33.62 20.86
C ALA A 235 -29.06 33.78 22.37
N PRO A 236 -28.97 35.01 22.93
CA PRO A 236 -29.46 35.26 24.27
C PRO A 236 -30.99 35.28 24.21
N GLY A 237 -31.62 34.26 24.78
CA GLY A 237 -32.99 34.36 25.25
C GLY A 237 -33.05 35.41 26.36
N THR A 238 -33.29 36.68 26.01
CA THR A 238 -33.70 37.72 26.95
C THR A 238 -34.53 38.76 26.20
N GLY A 239 -35.71 38.33 25.77
CA GLY A 239 -36.82 39.22 25.43
C GLY A 239 -37.86 39.16 26.54
N SER A 240 -37.46 39.50 27.77
CA SER A 240 -38.42 39.79 28.84
C SER A 240 -39.10 41.11 28.48
N ALA A 241 -40.26 41.04 27.84
CA ALA A 241 -41.11 42.20 27.61
C ALA A 241 -41.64 42.70 28.96
N GLU A 242 -40.91 43.62 29.58
CA GLU A 242 -41.44 44.43 30.68
C GLU A 242 -42.39 45.46 30.06
N LEU A 243 -43.69 45.19 30.17
CA LEU A 243 -44.76 46.11 29.83
C LEU A 243 -44.70 47.29 30.81
N VAL A 244 -44.13 48.42 30.36
CA VAL A 244 -44.32 49.71 31.05
C VAL A 244 -45.75 50.17 30.76
N SER A 245 -46.64 49.85 31.70
CA SER A 245 -47.87 50.60 31.92
C SER A 245 -47.56 51.80 32.80
N VAL A 246 -47.83 53.01 32.29
CA VAL A 246 -48.45 54.19 32.95
C VAL A 246 -48.33 55.39 32.01
#